data_AF-A0AAQ3QIS4-F1
#
_entry.id   AF-A0AAQ3QIS4-F1
#
_cell.length_a   1.000
_cell.length_b   1.000
_cell.length_c   1.000
_cell.angle_alpha   90.00
_cell.angle_beta   90.00
_cell.angle_gamma   90.00
#
_symmetry.space_group_name_H-M   'P 1'
#
loop_
_entity.id
_entity.type
_entity.pdbx_description
1 polymer ?
#
loop_
_entity_poly.entity_id
_entity_poly.type
_entity_poly.pdbx_seq_one_letter_code
_entity_poly.pdbx_strand_id
1 'polypeptide(L)' 'MKKAGKDVEVLVSSGVSHSFYLNKFAIDNDPVTEKRTEELIAPIKDFISRH' A
#
# COMPACT_ATOMS: atom_id res chain seq x y z
N MET A 1 7.13 7.18 16.01
CA MET A 1 7.42 5.75 15.78
C MET A 1 8.92 5.47 15.75
N LYS A 2 9.70 5.95 14.75
CA LYS A 2 11.17 5.75 14.74
C LYS A 2 11.88 6.27 16.01
N LYS A 3 11.56 7.50 16.46
CA LYS A 3 12.07 8.07 17.72
C LYS A 3 11.74 7.24 18.98
N ALA A 4 10.75 6.35 18.89
CA ALA A 4 10.34 5.46 19.97
C ALA A 4 10.90 4.03 19.81
N GLY A 5 11.92 3.84 18.95
CA GLY A 5 12.58 2.55 18.73
C GLY A 5 11.71 1.52 18.02
N LYS A 6 10.75 1.94 17.19
CA LYS A 6 9.90 1.04 16.39
C LYS A 6 10.44 0.93 14.95
N ASP A 7 10.36 -0.27 14.39
CA ASP A 7 10.57 -0.51 12.98
C ASP A 7 9.42 0.09 12.17
N VAL A 8 9.76 0.90 11.17
CA VAL A 8 8.81 1.69 10.39
C VAL A 8 9.27 1.80 8.95
N GLU A 9 8.41 1.35 8.06
CA GLU A 9 8.50 1.56 6.62
C GLU A 9 7.41 2.53 6.16
N VAL A 10 7.70 3.33 5.13
CA VAL A 10 6.77 4.32 4.58
C VAL A 10 6.72 4.14 3.08
N LEU A 11 5.53 3.88 2.55
CA LEU A 11 5.24 3.85 1.12
C LEU A 11 4.41 5.08 0.76
N VAL A 12 4.74 5.73 -0.35
CA VAL A 12 3.97 6.86 -0.90
C VAL A 12 3.45 6.46 -2.27
N SER A 13 2.14 6.41 -2.42
CA SER A 13 1.47 6.12 -3.70
C SER A 13 1.08 7.40 -4.40
N SER A 14 1.45 7.54 -5.67
CA SER A 14 1.14 8.71 -6.51
C SER A 14 0.22 8.32 -7.68
N GLY A 15 -0.54 9.30 -8.17
CA GLY A 15 -1.50 9.09 -9.28
C GLY A 15 -2.80 8.40 -8.87
N VAL A 16 -3.10 8.34 -7.57
CA VAL A 16 -4.31 7.72 -6.99
C VAL A 16 -4.92 8.63 -5.94
N SER A 17 -6.23 8.50 -5.72
CA SER A 17 -6.95 9.26 -4.70
C SER A 17 -6.81 8.63 -3.31
N HIS A 18 -7.29 9.34 -2.28
CA HIS A 18 -7.28 8.86 -0.91
C HIS A 18 -8.04 7.53 -0.77
N SER A 19 -7.44 6.56 -0.08
CA SER A 19 -8.03 5.24 0.17
C SER A 19 -8.47 4.48 -1.10
N PHE A 20 -7.76 4.68 -2.21
CA PHE A 20 -8.03 4.03 -3.50
C PHE A 20 -8.15 2.50 -3.41
N TYR A 21 -7.37 1.86 -2.52
CA TYR A 21 -7.33 0.41 -2.31
C TYR A 21 -8.64 -0.18 -1.71
N LEU A 22 -9.60 0.66 -1.31
CA LEU A 22 -10.93 0.22 -0.88
C LEU A 22 -11.94 0.13 -2.04
N ASN A 23 -11.62 0.69 -3.21
CA ASN A 23 -12.51 0.70 -4.35
C ASN A 23 -12.29 -0.55 -5.22
N LYS A 24 -12.98 -1.66 -4.87
CA LYS A 24 -12.86 -2.93 -5.61
C LYS A 24 -13.16 -2.80 -7.10
N PHE A 25 -14.16 -1.99 -7.46
CA PHE A 25 -14.50 -1.78 -8.87
C PHE A 25 -13.33 -1.13 -9.63
N ALA A 26 -12.70 -0.10 -9.08
CA ALA A 26 -11.54 0.53 -9.71
C ALA A 26 -10.32 -0.39 -9.72
N ILE A 27 -10.09 -1.17 -8.68
CA ILE A 27 -9.02 -2.19 -8.66
C ILE A 27 -9.19 -3.18 -9.81
N ASP A 28 -10.43 -3.59 -10.10
CA ASP A 28 -10.69 -4.59 -11.15
C ASP A 28 -10.69 -4.03 -12.57
N ASN A 29 -10.81 -2.71 -12.74
CA ASN A 29 -11.09 -2.10 -14.04
C ASN A 29 -10.12 -0.98 -14.45
N ASP A 30 -9.34 -0.42 -13.53
CA ASP A 30 -8.32 0.59 -13.83
C ASP A 30 -6.90 0.04 -13.53
N PRO A 31 -6.06 -0.17 -14.56
CA PRO A 31 -4.71 -0.72 -14.39
C PRO A 31 -3.81 0.10 -13.46
N VAL A 32 -4.05 1.42 -13.35
CA VAL A 32 -3.27 2.26 -12.42
C VAL A 32 -3.64 1.93 -10.98
N THR A 33 -4.93 1.90 -10.68
CA THR A 33 -5.46 1.55 -9.34
C THR A 33 -5.09 0.11 -8.95
N GLU A 34 -5.17 -0.84 -9.88
CA GLU A 34 -4.75 -2.23 -9.67
C GLU A 34 -3.28 -2.29 -9.22
N LYS A 35 -2.38 -1.76 -10.05
CA LYS A 35 -0.94 -1.79 -9.80
C LYS A 35 -0.56 -1.10 -8.49
N ARG A 36 -1.14 0.08 -8.20
CA ARG A 36 -0.86 0.78 -6.94
C ARG A 36 -1.38 0.03 -5.73
N THR A 37 -2.42 -0.77 -5.89
CA THR A 37 -2.96 -1.60 -4.79
C THR A 37 -2.02 -2.76 -4.51
N GLU A 38 -1.51 -3.42 -5.55
CA GLU A 38 -0.50 -4.47 -5.41
C GLU A 38 0.78 -3.94 -4.74
N GLU A 39 1.29 -2.78 -5.20
CA GLU A 39 2.45 -2.11 -4.62
C GLU A 39 2.25 -1.69 -3.16
N LEU A 40 1.01 -1.49 -2.71
CA LEU A 40 0.70 -1.22 -1.30
C LEU A 40 0.66 -2.51 -0.47
N ILE A 41 -0.01 -3.55 -0.97
CA ILE A 41 -0.25 -4.78 -0.20
C ILE A 41 1.01 -5.65 -0.09
N ALA A 42 1.84 -5.71 -1.14
CA ALA A 42 3.02 -6.56 -1.12
C ALA A 42 4.03 -6.19 -0.01
N PRO A 43 4.43 -4.91 0.17
CA PRO A 43 5.32 -4.51 1.27
C PRO A 43 4.69 -4.70 2.65
N ILE A 44 3.37 -4.53 2.80
CA ILE A 44 2.69 -4.79 4.07
C ILE A 44 2.80 -6.27 4.45
N LYS A 45 2.55 -7.18 3.49
CA LYS A 45 2.70 -8.62 3.72
C LYS A 45 4.12 -9.01 4.06
N ASP A 46 5.10 -8.44 3.37
CA ASP A 46 6.52 -8.66 3.64
C ASP A 46 6.93 -8.14 5.02
N PHE A 47 6.48 -6.94 5.40
CA PHE A 47 6.74 -6.39 6.73
C PHE A 47 6.18 -7.30 7.82
N ILE A 48 4.96 -7.80 7.67
CA ILE A 48 4.35 -8.73 8.62
C ILE A 48 5.07 -10.09 8.65
N SER A 49 5.62 -10.58 7.54
CA SER A 49 6.30 -11.88 7.54
C SER A 49 7.67 -11.85 8.21
N ARG A 50 8.32 -10.68 8.25
CA ARG A 50 9.64 -10.47 8.87
C ARG A 50 9.58 -10.11 10.36
N HIS A 51 8.40 -9.82 10.91
CA HIS A 51 8.21 -9.31 12.27
C HIS A 51 7.13 -10.09 13.04
#